data_AF-A0A3M4P7R8-F1
#
_entry.id   AF-A0A3M4P7R8-F1
#
_cell.length_a   1.000
_cell.length_b   1.000
_cell.length_c   1.000
_cell.angle_alpha   90.00
_cell.angle_beta   90.00
_cell.angle_gamma   90.00
#
_symmetry.space_group_name_H-M   'P 1'
#
loop_
_entity.id
_entity.type
_entity.pdbx_description
1 polymer ?
#
loop_
_entity_poly.entity_id
_entity_poly.type
_entity_poly.pdbx_seq_one_letter_code
_entity_poly.pdbx_strand_id
1 'polypeptide(L)'
;MIQQTPSPCLLKGRDVLNWKIKTLAKSPKEIMIAQSIFAAIHLIGSSLFIWGGWKVFLKNPPLLVGLILALGGVLAYFIGLLIRQKTIYNYTIKNNCAHLEYYLHYPDFASSFFKGIAIAVILIFIFIATLTGSLLFLIGPAAIACVAAVKLLNWENPIHHEQSLPWVEYNFVTIDRKRLMIITLGFEARFQNEVLFNKYLNFLHTVLPPTAEFTEKAWRW
;
A
#
# COMPACT_ATOMS: atom_id res chain seq x y z
N MET A 1 -9.87 -20.08 -16.71
CA MET A 1 -9.21 -20.63 -15.52
C MET A 1 -7.89 -21.23 -15.99
N ILE A 2 -6.81 -20.44 -16.02
CA ILE A 2 -5.49 -20.93 -16.43
C ILE A 2 -4.87 -21.46 -15.14
N GLN A 3 -4.80 -22.78 -15.01
CA GLN A 3 -3.99 -23.43 -13.98
C GLN A 3 -2.54 -22.99 -14.22
N GLN A 4 -2.04 -22.11 -13.35
CA GLN A 4 -0.61 -21.91 -13.21
C GLN A 4 -0.03 -23.23 -12.70
N THR A 5 0.72 -23.92 -13.57
CA THR A 5 1.57 -25.04 -13.19
C THR A 5 2.44 -24.57 -12.02
N PRO A 6 2.44 -25.26 -10.86
CA PRO A 6 3.28 -24.83 -9.75
C PRO A 6 4.75 -24.87 -10.18
N SER A 7 5.43 -23.73 -10.00
CA SER A 7 6.85 -23.57 -10.27
C SER A 7 7.68 -24.73 -9.66
N PRO A 8 8.75 -25.22 -10.31
CA PRO A 8 9.64 -26.27 -9.78
C PRO A 8 10.17 -25.98 -8.36
N CYS A 9 10.12 -24.72 -7.93
CA CYS A 9 10.52 -24.27 -6.61
C CYS A 9 9.53 -24.62 -5.49
N LEU A 10 8.24 -24.83 -5.81
CA LEU A 10 7.15 -25.06 -4.85
C LEU A 10 7.24 -26.43 -4.14
N LEU A 11 7.98 -27.39 -4.70
CA LEU A 11 7.89 -28.81 -4.31
C LEU A 11 9.06 -29.34 -3.46
N LYS A 12 10.13 -28.56 -3.18
CA LYS A 12 11.37 -29.17 -2.61
C LYS A 12 12.23 -28.32 -1.67
N GLY A 13 11.94 -27.04 -1.46
CA GLY A 13 12.79 -26.17 -0.64
C GLY A 13 12.50 -26.26 0.86
N ARG A 14 13.51 -26.55 1.68
CA ARG A 14 13.44 -26.39 3.14
C ARG A 14 13.50 -24.90 3.49
N ASP A 15 12.65 -24.45 4.39
CA ASP A 15 12.68 -23.08 4.94
C ASP A 15 13.96 -22.86 5.76
N VAL A 16 14.63 -21.75 5.52
CA VAL A 16 15.93 -21.38 6.14
C VAL A 16 15.78 -20.15 7.01
N LEU A 17 15.13 -19.12 6.48
CA LEU A 17 14.91 -17.85 7.13
C LEU A 17 13.50 -17.37 6.83
N ASN A 18 12.85 -16.84 7.85
CA ASN A 18 11.60 -16.11 7.70
C ASN A 18 11.66 -14.82 8.51
N TRP A 19 11.06 -13.76 7.99
CA TRP A 19 10.85 -12.54 8.76
C TRP A 19 9.76 -11.67 8.14
N LYS A 20 9.21 -10.80 8.98
CA LYS A 20 8.20 -9.83 8.60
C LYS A 20 8.75 -8.42 8.81
N ILE A 21 8.47 -7.48 7.92
CA ILE A 21 8.81 -6.06 8.10
C ILE A 21 7.67 -5.16 7.62
N LYS A 22 7.41 -4.10 8.37
CA LYS A 22 6.43 -3.07 8.02
C LYS A 22 7.17 -1.79 7.67
N THR A 23 7.16 -1.41 6.39
CA THR A 23 7.89 -0.24 5.91
C THR A 23 7.15 0.45 4.77
N LEU A 24 7.58 1.65 4.41
CA LEU A 24 7.04 2.34 3.24
C LEU A 24 7.55 1.67 1.97
N ALA A 25 6.67 1.50 0.98
CA ALA A 25 7.02 0.85 -0.25
C ALA A 25 7.97 1.67 -1.12
N LYS A 26 7.99 3.00 -0.95
CA LYS A 26 8.73 3.97 -1.76
C LYS A 26 9.82 4.70 -0.96
N SER A 27 10.73 5.36 -1.67
CA SER A 27 11.81 6.10 -1.03
C SER A 27 11.31 7.35 -0.30
N PRO A 28 12.00 7.81 0.77
CA PRO A 28 11.64 9.06 1.45
C PRO A 28 11.58 10.26 0.51
N LYS A 29 12.44 10.30 -0.52
CA LYS A 29 12.47 11.38 -1.51
C LYS A 29 11.22 11.38 -2.39
N GLU A 30 10.84 10.24 -2.95
CA GLU A 30 9.61 10.13 -3.76
C GLU A 30 8.38 10.44 -2.91
N ILE A 31 8.33 9.96 -1.66
CA ILE A 31 7.26 10.27 -0.71
C ILE A 31 7.17 11.78 -0.50
N MET A 32 8.30 12.46 -0.23
CA MET A 32 8.31 13.91 -0.05
C MET A 32 7.84 14.64 -1.31
N ILE A 33 8.27 14.23 -2.50
CA ILE A 33 7.84 14.83 -3.76
C ILE A 33 6.32 14.66 -3.94
N ALA A 34 5.81 13.44 -3.78
CA ALA A 34 4.38 13.14 -3.92
C ALA A 34 3.54 13.92 -2.90
N GLN A 35 3.99 14.01 -1.65
CA GLN A 35 3.32 14.81 -0.61
C GLN A 35 3.29 16.29 -0.97
N SER A 36 4.40 16.85 -1.44
CA SER A 36 4.47 18.27 -1.82
C SER A 36 3.57 18.59 -3.01
N ILE A 37 3.59 17.75 -4.05
CA ILE A 37 2.71 17.93 -5.22
C ILE A 37 1.24 17.86 -4.80
N PHE A 38 0.87 16.84 -4.03
CA PHE A 38 -0.51 16.66 -3.59
C PHE A 38 -0.98 17.82 -2.69
N ALA A 39 -0.13 18.25 -1.75
CA ALA A 39 -0.42 19.39 -0.88
C ALA A 39 -0.58 20.68 -1.69
N ALA A 40 0.28 20.92 -2.71
CA ALA A 40 0.16 22.08 -3.57
C ALA A 40 -1.17 22.11 -4.34
N ILE A 41 -1.55 20.98 -4.97
CA ILE A 41 -2.83 20.86 -5.68
C ILE A 41 -4.00 21.10 -4.73
N HIS A 42 -3.96 20.49 -3.54
CA HIS A 42 -5.01 20.65 -2.53
C HIS A 42 -5.14 22.10 -2.05
N LEU A 43 -4.02 22.79 -1.81
CA LEU A 43 -4.00 24.19 -1.38
C LEU A 43 -4.50 25.13 -2.48
N ILE A 44 -4.15 24.89 -3.74
CA ILE A 44 -4.66 25.67 -4.88
C ILE A 44 -6.17 25.52 -4.99
N GLY A 45 -6.68 24.28 -5.01
CA GLY A 45 -8.12 24.01 -5.07
C GLY A 45 -8.89 24.62 -3.89
N SER A 46 -8.33 24.48 -2.67
CA SER A 46 -8.89 25.06 -1.45
C SER A 46 -8.94 26.59 -1.52
N SER A 47 -7.88 27.22 -2.02
CA SER A 47 -7.81 28.68 -2.15
C SER A 47 -8.83 29.21 -3.15
N LEU A 48 -8.99 28.54 -4.30
CA LEU A 48 -10.00 28.89 -5.30
C LEU A 48 -11.42 28.76 -4.74
N PHE A 49 -11.69 27.70 -3.96
CA PHE A 49 -12.98 27.48 -3.32
C PHE A 49 -13.31 28.57 -2.29
N ILE A 50 -12.34 28.92 -1.44
CA ILE A 50 -12.50 30.00 -0.46
C ILE A 50 -12.70 31.35 -1.15
N TRP A 51 -11.93 31.64 -2.20
CA TRP A 51 -12.05 32.88 -2.97
C TRP A 51 -13.43 33.00 -3.65
N GLY A 52 -13.91 31.93 -4.28
CA GLY A 52 -15.24 31.92 -4.91
C GLY A 52 -16.39 32.12 -3.90
N GLY A 53 -16.23 31.61 -2.67
CA GLY A 53 -17.20 31.77 -1.58
C GLY A 53 -16.98 32.99 -0.69
N TRP A 54 -16.04 33.89 -1.01
CA TRP A 54 -15.54 34.94 -0.11
C TRP A 54 -16.63 35.77 0.56
N LYS A 55 -17.67 36.18 -0.18
CA LYS A 55 -18.79 36.96 0.38
C LYS A 55 -19.56 36.23 1.49
N VAL A 56 -19.74 34.90 1.34
CA VAL A 56 -20.41 34.06 2.33
C VAL A 56 -19.54 33.92 3.58
N PHE A 57 -18.24 33.68 3.38
CA PHE A 57 -17.29 33.49 4.47
C PHE A 57 -17.03 34.77 5.27
N LEU A 58 -17.00 35.94 4.63
CA LEU A 58 -16.94 37.23 5.32
C LEU A 58 -18.16 37.47 6.20
N LYS A 59 -19.35 37.08 5.73
CA LYS A 59 -20.60 37.23 6.49
C LYS A 59 -20.68 36.25 7.65
N ASN A 60 -20.00 35.11 7.57
CA ASN A 60 -20.04 34.06 8.59
C ASN A 60 -18.63 33.47 8.86
N PRO A 61 -17.75 34.20 9.58
CA PRO A 61 -16.37 33.77 9.82
C PRO A 61 -16.20 32.39 10.49
N PRO A 62 -17.07 31.96 11.44
CA PRO A 62 -16.98 30.62 12.01
C PRO A 62 -17.11 29.50 10.96
N LEU A 63 -17.90 29.71 9.91
CA LEU A 63 -18.03 28.75 8.80
C LEU A 63 -16.71 28.59 8.05
N LEU A 64 -15.97 29.69 7.84
CA LEU A 64 -14.65 29.65 7.21
C LEU A 64 -13.65 28.86 8.05
N VAL A 65 -13.64 29.07 9.37
CA VAL A 65 -12.77 28.33 10.30
C VAL A 65 -13.09 26.83 10.23
N GLY A 66 -14.37 26.46 10.30
CA GLY A 66 -14.79 25.06 10.17
C GLY A 66 -14.36 24.43 8.84
N LEU A 67 -14.49 25.17 7.74
CA LEU A 67 -14.05 24.73 6.42
C LEU A 67 -12.53 24.52 6.34
N ILE A 68 -11.73 25.44 6.89
CA ILE A 68 -10.26 25.30 6.90
C ILE A 68 -9.85 24.05 7.69
N LEU A 69 -10.48 23.82 8.85
CA LEU A 69 -10.23 22.62 9.65
C LEU A 69 -10.61 21.34 8.88
N ALA A 70 -11.77 21.33 8.20
CA ALA A 70 -12.20 20.21 7.39
C ALA A 70 -11.22 19.93 6.24
N LEU A 71 -10.80 20.96 5.50
CA LEU A 71 -9.82 20.84 4.41
C LEU A 71 -8.45 20.38 4.90
N GLY A 72 -8.01 20.84 6.08
CA GLY A 72 -6.80 20.37 6.73
C GLY A 72 -6.89 18.89 7.13
N GLY A 73 -8.03 18.48 7.69
CA GLY A 73 -8.31 17.08 8.01
C GLY A 73 -8.29 16.17 6.77
N VAL A 74 -8.91 16.62 5.68
CA VAL A 74 -8.90 15.91 4.38
C VAL A 74 -7.48 15.75 3.84
N LEU A 75 -6.66 16.81 3.89
CA LEU A 75 -5.26 16.75 3.46
C LEU A 75 -4.46 15.76 4.31
N ALA A 76 -4.59 15.83 5.64
CA ALA A 76 -3.92 14.92 6.56
C ALA A 76 -4.33 13.46 6.33
N TYR A 77 -5.62 13.22 6.09
CA TYR A 77 -6.17 11.91 5.76
C TYR A 77 -5.53 11.33 4.50
N PHE A 78 -5.50 12.09 3.39
CA PHE A 78 -4.91 11.60 2.14
C PHE A 78 -3.39 11.41 2.23
N ILE A 79 -2.68 12.31 2.91
CA ILE A 79 -1.24 12.15 3.15
C ILE A 79 -0.97 10.86 3.94
N GLY A 80 -1.71 10.63 5.03
CA GLY A 80 -1.51 9.48 5.90
C GLY A 80 -1.84 8.16 5.22
N LEU A 81 -2.99 8.09 4.54
CA LEU A 81 -3.53 6.84 4.03
C LEU A 81 -3.14 6.50 2.60
N LEU A 82 -2.89 7.49 1.73
CA LEU A 82 -2.47 7.21 0.35
C LEU A 82 -0.96 7.26 0.21
N ILE A 83 -0.33 8.33 0.71
CA ILE A 83 1.08 8.58 0.41
C ILE A 83 2.00 7.89 1.42
N ARG A 84 1.61 7.88 2.69
CA ARG A 84 2.37 7.24 3.79
C ARG A 84 1.83 5.87 4.16
N GLN A 85 1.09 5.23 3.25
CA GLN A 85 0.61 3.88 3.46
C GLN A 85 1.79 2.93 3.58
N LYS A 86 1.88 2.24 4.72
CA LYS A 86 2.92 1.25 4.96
C LYS A 86 2.52 -0.07 4.31
N THR A 87 3.49 -0.79 3.81
CA THR A 87 3.35 -2.15 3.29
C THR A 87 4.01 -3.11 4.28
N ILE A 88 3.37 -4.24 4.48
CA ILE A 88 3.91 -5.36 5.24
C ILE A 88 4.50 -6.33 4.23
N TYR A 89 5.76 -6.68 4.42
CA TYR A 89 6.49 -7.68 3.64
C TYR A 89 6.77 -8.88 4.53
N ASN A 90 6.43 -10.07 4.06
CA ASN A 90 6.67 -11.36 4.69
C ASN A 90 7.60 -12.17 3.80
N TYR A 91 8.85 -12.32 4.24
CA TYR A 91 9.88 -13.01 3.50
C TYR A 91 10.00 -14.44 4.01
N THR A 92 10.00 -15.40 3.07
CA THR A 92 10.26 -16.82 3.34
C THR A 92 11.37 -17.27 2.40
N ILE A 93 12.55 -17.50 2.94
CA ILE A 93 13.75 -17.91 2.21
C ILE A 93 13.89 -19.42 2.31
N LYS A 94 13.95 -20.07 1.16
CA LYS A 94 14.19 -21.51 1.03
C LYS A 94 15.58 -21.76 0.47
N ASN A 95 16.05 -23.00 0.60
CA ASN A 95 17.34 -23.43 0.04
C ASN A 95 17.46 -23.27 -1.49
N ASN A 96 16.35 -23.15 -2.23
CA ASN A 96 16.33 -23.09 -3.69
C ASN A 96 15.90 -21.72 -4.25
N CYS A 97 15.03 -20.99 -3.54
CA CYS A 97 14.54 -19.66 -3.92
C CYS A 97 13.97 -18.90 -2.72
N ALA A 98 13.55 -17.66 -2.95
CA ALA A 98 12.85 -16.80 -2.02
C ALA A 98 11.37 -16.66 -2.40
N HIS A 99 10.52 -16.57 -1.39
CA HIS A 99 9.14 -16.14 -1.52
C HIS A 99 8.93 -14.85 -0.74
N LEU A 100 8.18 -13.94 -1.33
CA LEU A 100 7.76 -12.71 -0.69
C LEU A 100 6.24 -12.61 -0.81
N GLU A 101 5.58 -12.40 0.33
CA GLU A 101 4.20 -11.99 0.36
C GLU A 101 4.13 -10.56 0.86
N TYR A 102 3.40 -9.68 0.17
CA TYR A 102 3.22 -8.32 0.64
C TYR A 102 1.80 -7.83 0.48
N TYR A 103 1.40 -6.99 1.42
CA TYR A 103 0.07 -6.39 1.46
C TYR A 103 0.13 -5.04 2.16
N LEU A 104 -0.80 -4.17 1.83
CA LEU A 104 -0.89 -2.85 2.46
C LEU A 104 -1.30 -3.01 3.92
N HIS A 105 -0.72 -2.20 4.82
CA HIS A 105 -1.11 -2.22 6.21
C HIS A 105 -2.41 -1.46 6.40
N TYR A 106 -3.44 -2.19 6.82
CA TYR A 106 -4.67 -1.66 7.36
C TYR A 106 -4.77 -1.98 8.86
N PRO A 107 -5.45 -1.14 9.66
CA PRO A 107 -5.77 -1.49 11.04
C PRO A 107 -6.74 -2.67 11.06
N ASP A 108 -6.72 -3.45 12.15
CA ASP A 108 -7.50 -4.70 12.24
C ASP A 108 -9.01 -4.50 12.09
N PHE A 109 -9.52 -3.31 12.44
CA PHE A 109 -10.93 -2.96 12.29
C PHE A 109 -11.32 -2.48 10.88
N ALA A 110 -10.37 -2.28 9.96
CA ALA A 110 -10.64 -1.66 8.66
C ALA A 110 -11.69 -2.42 7.84
N SER A 111 -11.61 -3.76 7.80
CA SER A 111 -12.59 -4.58 7.09
C SER A 111 -13.99 -4.38 7.66
N SER A 112 -14.14 -4.46 8.99
CA SER A 112 -15.41 -4.22 9.68
C SER A 112 -15.94 -2.81 9.45
N PHE A 113 -15.07 -1.80 9.45
CA PHE A 113 -15.42 -0.41 9.20
C PHE A 113 -15.95 -0.19 7.78
N PHE A 114 -15.25 -0.72 6.78
CA PHE A 114 -15.66 -0.65 5.38
C PHE A 114 -16.99 -1.38 5.13
N LYS A 115 -17.16 -2.58 5.70
CA LYS A 115 -18.43 -3.31 5.67
C LYS A 115 -19.54 -2.52 6.36
N GLY A 116 -19.27 -1.90 7.50
CA GLY A 116 -20.23 -1.05 8.22
C GLY A 116 -20.69 0.15 7.39
N ILE A 117 -19.77 0.88 6.75
CA ILE A 117 -20.10 1.98 5.83
C ILE A 117 -20.98 1.48 4.68
N ALA A 118 -20.61 0.34 4.08
CA ALA A 118 -21.38 -0.21 2.96
C ALA A 118 -22.83 -0.54 3.36
N ILE A 119 -23.02 -1.17 4.53
CA ILE A 119 -24.36 -1.45 5.07
C ILE A 119 -25.12 -0.14 5.31
N ALA A 120 -24.49 0.85 5.96
CA ALA A 120 -25.13 2.13 6.23
C ALA A 120 -25.58 2.84 4.95
N VAL A 121 -24.74 2.88 3.92
CA VAL A 121 -25.08 3.48 2.61
C VAL A 121 -26.26 2.77 1.95
N ILE A 122 -26.27 1.43 1.96
CA ILE A 122 -27.38 0.64 1.41
C ILE A 122 -28.68 0.94 2.17
N LEU A 123 -28.64 0.97 3.52
CA LEU A 123 -29.80 1.29 4.35
C LEU A 123 -30.32 2.71 4.11
N ILE A 124 -29.42 3.70 3.96
CA ILE A 124 -29.80 5.08 3.63
C ILE A 124 -30.56 5.14 2.30
N PHE A 125 -30.08 4.44 1.27
CA PHE A 125 -30.76 4.44 -0.02
C PHE A 125 -32.11 3.71 0.00
N ILE A 126 -32.22 2.59 0.72
CA ILE A 126 -33.50 1.91 0.94
C ILE A 126 -34.49 2.83 1.67
N PHE A 127 -34.02 3.54 2.69
CA PHE A 127 -34.82 4.48 3.45
C PHE A 127 -35.32 5.64 2.56
N ILE A 128 -34.44 6.26 1.76
CA ILE A 128 -34.82 7.32 0.82
C ILE A 128 -35.81 6.81 -0.23
N ALA A 129 -35.58 5.62 -0.79
CA ALA A 129 -36.50 5.02 -1.77
C ALA A 129 -37.89 4.78 -1.18
N THR A 130 -37.96 4.40 0.10
CA THR A 130 -39.22 4.20 0.83
C THR A 130 -39.92 5.54 1.08
N LEU A 131 -39.19 6.58 1.53
CA LEU A 131 -39.75 7.91 1.75
C LEU A 131 -40.26 8.57 0.46
N THR A 132 -39.57 8.35 -0.65
CA THR A 132 -39.94 8.92 -1.96
C THR A 132 -40.95 8.07 -2.73
N GLY A 133 -41.22 6.83 -2.27
CA GLY A 133 -42.11 5.88 -2.94
C GLY A 133 -41.62 5.43 -4.32
N SER A 134 -40.34 5.63 -4.62
CA SER A 134 -39.80 5.42 -5.97
C SER A 134 -38.39 4.82 -5.96
N LEU A 135 -38.25 3.69 -6.63
CA LEU A 135 -36.96 3.05 -6.91
C LEU A 135 -36.19 3.75 -8.04
N LEU A 136 -36.82 4.67 -8.79
CA LEU A 136 -36.15 5.41 -9.88
C LEU A 136 -34.98 6.27 -9.36
N PHE A 137 -35.03 6.70 -8.10
CA PHE A 137 -33.91 7.41 -7.46
C PHE A 137 -32.63 6.56 -7.39
N LEU A 138 -32.73 5.23 -7.41
CA LEU A 138 -31.56 4.34 -7.47
C LEU A 138 -30.85 4.37 -8.83
N ILE A 139 -31.43 4.97 -9.87
CA ILE A 139 -30.77 5.09 -11.17
C ILE A 139 -29.75 6.23 -11.14
N GLY A 140 -28.56 6.01 -11.71
CA GLY A 140 -27.51 7.02 -11.79
C GLY A 140 -26.56 7.00 -10.59
N PRO A 141 -26.28 8.13 -9.91
CA PRO A 141 -25.30 8.19 -8.82
C PRO A 141 -25.57 7.20 -7.69
N ALA A 142 -26.83 6.95 -7.36
CA ALA A 142 -27.21 5.99 -6.33
C ALA A 142 -26.89 4.54 -6.74
N ALA A 143 -27.09 4.14 -8.01
CA ALA A 143 -26.67 2.83 -8.51
C ALA A 143 -25.15 2.64 -8.40
N ILE A 144 -24.38 3.65 -8.78
CA ILE A 144 -22.91 3.62 -8.68
C ILE A 144 -22.49 3.42 -7.22
N ALA A 145 -23.13 4.14 -6.30
CA ALA A 145 -22.86 4.02 -4.87
C ALA A 145 -23.26 2.64 -4.31
N CYS A 146 -24.38 2.05 -4.74
CA CYS A 146 -24.75 0.68 -4.38
C CYS A 146 -23.74 -0.36 -4.89
N VAL A 147 -23.28 -0.24 -6.14
CA VAL A 147 -22.23 -1.12 -6.69
C VAL A 147 -20.93 -0.99 -5.90
N ALA A 148 -20.53 0.25 -5.55
CA ALA A 148 -19.38 0.49 -4.71
C ALA A 148 -19.55 -0.10 -3.30
N ALA A 149 -20.73 0.03 -2.69
CA ALA A 149 -21.05 -0.56 -1.40
C ALA A 149 -20.95 -2.09 -1.44
N VAL A 150 -21.48 -2.76 -2.47
CA VAL A 150 -21.34 -4.22 -2.62
C VAL A 150 -19.88 -4.64 -2.77
N LYS A 151 -19.06 -3.89 -3.52
CA LYS A 151 -17.62 -4.15 -3.58
C LYS A 151 -16.95 -3.97 -2.22
N LEU A 152 -17.38 -2.96 -1.47
CA LEU A 152 -16.84 -2.65 -0.14
C LEU A 152 -17.27 -3.69 0.91
N LEU A 153 -18.45 -4.31 0.77
CA LEU A 153 -18.90 -5.44 1.61
C LEU A 153 -17.99 -6.67 1.47
N ASN A 154 -17.52 -6.92 0.25
CA ASN A 154 -16.61 -8.02 -0.06
C ASN A 154 -15.14 -7.59 0.03
N TRP A 155 -14.86 -6.43 0.62
CA TRP A 155 -13.50 -5.92 0.68
C TRP A 155 -12.63 -6.78 1.62
N GLU A 156 -11.53 -7.25 1.06
CA GLU A 156 -10.42 -7.88 1.75
C GLU A 156 -9.13 -7.23 1.27
N ASN A 157 -8.10 -7.30 2.11
CA ASN A 157 -6.81 -6.74 1.77
C ASN A 157 -6.08 -7.66 0.79
N PRO A 158 -5.81 -7.23 -0.46
CA PRO A 158 -5.16 -8.09 -1.44
C PRO A 158 -3.74 -8.44 -0.98
N ILE A 159 -3.41 -9.72 -1.05
CA ILE A 159 -2.06 -10.24 -0.79
C ILE A 159 -1.40 -10.49 -2.14
N HIS A 160 -0.25 -9.86 -2.34
CA HIS A 160 0.59 -10.07 -3.51
C HIS A 160 1.67 -11.08 -3.19
N HIS A 161 1.94 -11.98 -4.13
CA HIS A 161 2.95 -13.01 -4.01
C HIS A 161 4.01 -12.80 -5.08
N GLU A 162 5.26 -12.72 -4.67
CA GLU A 162 6.43 -12.66 -5.52
C GLU A 162 7.33 -13.85 -5.20
N GLN A 163 7.94 -14.40 -6.25
CA GLN A 163 8.85 -15.52 -6.13
C GLN A 163 10.15 -15.16 -6.87
N SER A 164 11.27 -15.38 -6.20
CA SER A 164 12.58 -15.17 -6.80
C SER A 164 12.89 -16.25 -7.85
N LEU A 165 13.85 -15.96 -8.71
CA LEU A 165 14.50 -16.99 -9.51
C LEU A 165 15.25 -17.97 -8.59
N PRO A 166 15.56 -19.19 -9.07
CA PRO A 166 16.47 -20.09 -8.39
C PRO A 166 17.80 -19.42 -8.07
N TRP A 167 18.40 -19.73 -6.92
CA TRP A 167 19.65 -19.08 -6.48
C TRP A 167 20.79 -19.16 -7.51
N VAL A 168 20.83 -20.24 -8.28
CA VAL A 168 21.84 -20.52 -9.31
C VAL A 168 21.82 -19.50 -10.45
N GLU A 169 20.69 -18.82 -10.67
CA GLU A 169 20.53 -17.87 -11.78
C GLU A 169 21.01 -16.45 -11.43
N TYR A 170 21.29 -16.18 -10.14
CA TYR A 170 21.71 -14.86 -9.70
C TYR A 170 23.22 -14.66 -9.86
N ASN A 171 23.57 -13.65 -10.65
CA ASN A 171 24.96 -13.25 -10.87
C ASN A 171 25.33 -11.92 -10.18
N PHE A 172 24.36 -11.15 -9.72
CA PHE A 172 24.59 -9.83 -9.14
C PHE A 172 23.78 -9.65 -7.85
N VAL A 173 24.46 -9.18 -6.82
CA VAL A 173 23.87 -8.83 -5.52
C VAL A 173 24.30 -7.42 -5.17
N THR A 174 23.33 -6.51 -5.02
CA THR A 174 23.60 -5.16 -4.51
C THR A 174 23.27 -5.11 -3.03
N ILE A 175 24.25 -4.65 -2.25
CA ILE A 175 24.18 -4.55 -0.80
C ILE A 175 24.04 -3.06 -0.42
N ASP A 176 22.92 -2.69 0.19
CA ASP A 176 22.71 -1.36 0.79
C ASP A 176 22.66 -1.50 2.31
N ARG A 177 23.83 -1.38 2.96
CA ARG A 177 23.93 -1.46 4.42
C ARG A 177 23.20 -0.30 5.11
N LYS A 178 23.23 0.90 4.54
CA LYS A 178 22.62 2.10 5.14
C LYS A 178 21.11 1.94 5.32
N ARG A 179 20.46 1.24 4.40
CA ARG A 179 19.00 0.97 4.44
C ARG A 179 18.65 -0.42 4.91
N LEU A 180 19.64 -1.26 5.22
CA LEU A 180 19.48 -2.69 5.51
C LEU A 180 18.63 -3.36 4.41
N MET A 181 19.13 -3.28 3.17
CA MET A 181 18.50 -3.89 2.00
C MET A 181 19.51 -4.69 1.19
N ILE A 182 19.06 -5.82 0.64
CA ILE A 182 19.81 -6.62 -0.32
C ILE A 182 18.93 -6.81 -1.55
N ILE A 183 19.42 -6.38 -2.69
CA ILE A 183 18.72 -6.46 -3.97
C ILE A 183 19.41 -7.49 -4.84
N THR A 184 18.64 -8.45 -5.34
CA THR A 184 19.05 -9.35 -6.42
C THR A 184 18.18 -9.07 -7.65
N LEU A 185 18.50 -9.67 -8.78
CA LEU A 185 17.83 -9.41 -10.06
C LEU A 185 16.32 -9.75 -10.00
N GLY A 186 15.48 -8.74 -9.71
CA GLY A 186 14.04 -8.91 -9.55
C GLY A 186 13.56 -9.36 -8.16
N PHE A 187 14.40 -9.31 -7.12
CA PHE A 187 13.96 -9.56 -5.74
C PHE A 187 14.61 -8.60 -4.73
N GLU A 188 13.78 -7.95 -3.92
CA GLU A 188 14.23 -6.96 -2.92
C GLU A 188 13.98 -7.46 -1.50
N ALA A 189 15.05 -7.77 -0.77
CA ALA A 189 14.99 -8.15 0.64
C ALA A 189 15.25 -6.95 1.55
N ARG A 190 14.33 -6.67 2.46
CA ARG A 190 14.39 -5.54 3.42
C ARG A 190 14.47 -6.08 4.85
N PHE A 191 15.35 -5.52 5.67
CA PHE A 191 15.66 -6.07 7.00
C PHE A 191 15.38 -5.06 8.12
N GLN A 192 15.01 -5.59 9.30
CA GLN A 192 14.75 -4.77 10.48
C GLN A 192 16.01 -4.43 11.28
N ASN A 193 16.99 -5.33 11.25
CA ASN A 193 18.21 -5.22 12.05
C ASN A 193 19.40 -5.82 11.30
N GLU A 194 20.61 -5.44 11.73
CA GLU A 194 21.87 -5.88 11.13
C GLU A 194 22.13 -7.38 11.33
N VAL A 195 21.63 -7.97 12.43
CA VAL A 195 21.83 -9.40 12.72
C VAL A 195 21.19 -10.26 11.64
N LEU A 196 19.92 -10.00 11.32
CA LEU A 196 19.18 -10.72 10.28
C LEU A 196 19.74 -10.42 8.89
N PHE A 197 20.12 -9.16 8.64
CA PHE A 197 20.77 -8.75 7.40
C PHE A 197 22.05 -9.56 7.15
N ASN A 198 22.96 -9.62 8.13
CA ASN A 198 24.21 -10.35 8.01
C ASN A 198 23.97 -11.87 7.92
N LYS A 199 22.95 -12.40 8.62
CA LYS A 199 22.58 -13.82 8.52
C LYS A 199 22.12 -14.18 7.09
N TYR A 200 21.32 -13.32 6.46
CA TYR A 200 20.88 -13.52 5.08
C TYR A 200 22.02 -13.31 4.08
N LEU A 201 22.88 -12.31 4.28
CA LEU A 201 24.06 -12.09 3.43
C LEU A 201 25.00 -13.30 3.46
N ASN A 202 25.28 -13.83 4.65
CA ASN A 202 26.09 -15.05 4.79
C ASN A 202 25.42 -16.24 4.10
N PHE A 203 24.09 -16.37 4.21
CA PHE A 203 23.35 -17.39 3.47
C PHE A 203 23.55 -17.23 1.95
N LEU A 204 23.42 -16.03 1.40
CA LEU A 204 23.65 -15.78 -0.03
C LEU A 204 25.06 -16.17 -0.47
N HIS A 205 26.09 -15.90 0.33
CA HIS A 205 27.45 -16.36 0.03
C HIS A 205 27.60 -17.89 -0.05
N THR A 206 26.71 -18.65 0.59
CA THR A 206 26.72 -20.12 0.54
C THR A 206 25.93 -20.74 -0.62
N VAL A 207 24.90 -20.05 -1.11
CA VAL A 207 23.95 -20.61 -2.11
C VAL A 207 24.11 -20.03 -3.51
N LEU A 208 24.73 -18.86 -3.64
CA LEU A 208 24.95 -18.23 -4.92
C LEU A 208 26.16 -18.83 -5.66
N PRO A 209 26.17 -18.77 -7.00
CA PRO A 209 27.33 -19.16 -7.80
C PRO A 209 28.59 -18.41 -7.35
N PRO A 210 29.79 -19.04 -7.42
CA PRO A 210 31.06 -18.37 -7.12
C PRO A 210 31.35 -17.17 -8.05
N THR A 211 30.71 -17.12 -9.21
CA THR A 211 30.79 -16.03 -10.18
C THR A 211 29.90 -14.83 -9.81
N ALA A 212 29.08 -14.94 -8.76
CA ALA A 212 28.19 -13.86 -8.36
C ALA A 212 28.98 -12.68 -7.80
N GLU A 213 28.74 -11.49 -8.36
CA GLU A 213 29.37 -10.25 -7.92
C GLU A 213 28.53 -9.61 -6.80
N PHE A 214 29.19 -9.30 -5.68
CA PHE A 214 28.60 -8.59 -4.56
C PHE A 214 29.11 -7.15 -4.56
N THR A 215 28.22 -6.21 -4.83
CA THR A 215 28.56 -4.77 -4.88
C THR A 215 27.91 -4.04 -3.72
N GLU A 216 28.70 -3.37 -2.89
CA GLU A 216 28.18 -2.49 -1.84
C GLU A 216 27.91 -1.09 -2.40
N LYS A 217 26.64 -0.72 -2.49
CA LYS A 217 26.22 0.58 -3.03
C LYS A 217 24.88 0.98 -2.45
N ALA A 218 24.73 2.28 -2.16
CA ALA A 218 23.43 2.84 -1.82
C ALA A 218 22.46 2.64 -3.01
N TRP A 219 21.37 1.94 -2.77
CA TRP A 219 20.39 1.65 -3.81
C TRP A 219 19.65 2.94 -4.17
N ARG A 220 19.67 3.27 -5.47
CA ARG A 220 18.87 4.36 -6.02
C ARG A 220 17.52 3.75 -6.38
N TRP A 221 16.54 4.13 -5.57
CA TRP A 221 15.13 3.94 -5.86
C TRP A 221 14.75 4.53 -7.21
#